data_AF-A0A2E5B899-F1
#
_entry.id   AF-A0A2E5B899-F1
#
_cell.length_a   1.000
_cell.length_b   1.000
_cell.length_c   1.000
_cell.angle_alpha   90.00
_cell.angle_beta   90.00
_cell.angle_gamma   90.00
#
_symmetry.space_group_name_H-M   'P 1'
#
loop_
_entity.id
_entity.type
_entity.pdbx_description
1 polymer ?
#
loop_
_entity_poly.entity_id
_entity_poly.type
_entity_poly.pdbx_seq_one_letter_code
_entity_poly.pdbx_strand_id
1 'polypeptide(L)'
;MLSCNSSLIAIAAEFTGKFAPYQSICISPAQQGVYIVSTDKGNVACLAYDPSGETDETICLLPTTELIKAARGIKTAERTLRIEGNQATVTTARKTTSETKEISISRSMVDFPDLATPLNKAIQRWDTTENNAITAGRYNINYIQDAIKSLSSINSSVTLHSFDGGPLRIQESSGNIVVLVMPQTAEPIPDIPSWLRSYAAS
;
A
#
# COMPACT_ATOMS: atom_id res chain seq x y z
N MET A 1 -14.02 -6.64 -17.16
CA MET A 1 -12.95 -5.73 -17.65
C MET A 1 -12.46 -4.90 -16.47
N LEU A 2 -11.14 -4.74 -16.29
CA LEU A 2 -10.58 -3.93 -15.19
C LEU A 2 -9.86 -2.68 -15.73
N SER A 3 -10.06 -1.53 -15.09
CA SER A 3 -9.34 -0.28 -15.31
C SER A 3 -8.98 0.38 -13.98
N CYS A 4 -7.76 0.87 -13.80
CA CYS A 4 -7.34 1.64 -12.63
C CYS A 4 -6.05 2.45 -12.86
N ASN A 5 -5.69 3.31 -11.92
CA ASN A 5 -4.41 3.99 -11.88
C ASN A 5 -3.29 2.97 -11.71
N SER A 6 -2.42 2.88 -12.72
CA SER A 6 -1.37 1.86 -12.74
C SER A 6 -0.34 2.03 -11.62
N SER A 7 -0.13 3.26 -11.14
CA SER A 7 0.82 3.52 -10.05
C SER A 7 0.46 2.79 -8.75
N LEU A 8 -0.84 2.55 -8.52
CA LEU A 8 -1.32 1.81 -7.35
C LEU A 8 -0.91 0.33 -7.41
N ILE A 9 -0.84 -0.25 -8.61
CA ILE A 9 -0.33 -1.62 -8.81
C ILE A 9 1.16 -1.68 -8.51
N ALA A 10 1.92 -0.70 -8.97
CA ALA A 10 3.36 -0.65 -8.69
C ALA A 10 3.62 -0.49 -7.18
N ILE A 11 2.86 0.35 -6.48
CA ILE A 11 2.97 0.53 -5.03
C ILE A 11 2.59 -0.76 -4.29
N ALA A 12 1.45 -1.37 -4.62
CA ALA A 12 1.00 -2.60 -3.98
C ALA A 12 1.99 -3.76 -4.21
N ALA A 13 2.63 -3.83 -5.38
CA ALA A 13 3.62 -4.87 -5.68
C ALA A 13 4.79 -4.92 -4.68
N GLU A 14 5.22 -3.77 -4.17
CA GLU A 14 6.34 -3.66 -3.22
C GLU A 14 6.03 -4.35 -1.87
N PHE A 15 4.75 -4.62 -1.58
CA PHE A 15 4.31 -5.24 -0.32
C PHE A 15 3.77 -6.66 -0.49
N THR A 16 4.09 -7.32 -1.61
CA THR A 16 3.80 -8.75 -1.81
C THR A 16 4.87 -9.63 -1.16
N GLY A 17 4.45 -10.76 -0.61
CA GLY A 17 5.36 -11.82 -0.18
C GLY A 17 5.93 -12.62 -1.34
N LYS A 18 6.88 -13.52 -1.06
CA LYS A 18 7.52 -14.37 -2.08
C LYS A 18 6.76 -15.65 -2.43
N PHE A 19 5.81 -16.03 -1.57
CA PHE A 19 5.14 -17.33 -1.64
C PHE A 19 3.65 -17.18 -1.38
N ALA A 20 2.89 -18.16 -1.87
CA ALA A 20 1.46 -18.23 -1.68
C ALA A 20 1.13 -18.30 -0.18
N PRO A 21 0.02 -17.68 0.26
CA PRO A 21 -0.95 -16.91 -0.55
C PRO A 21 -0.57 -15.41 -0.70
N TYR A 22 0.63 -15.00 -0.29
CA TYR A 22 1.02 -13.59 -0.14
C TYR A 22 1.66 -12.95 -1.39
N GLN A 23 1.83 -13.72 -2.46
CA GLN A 23 2.59 -13.35 -3.65
C GLN A 23 1.84 -12.52 -4.69
N SER A 24 0.57 -12.21 -4.45
CA SER A 24 -0.29 -11.50 -5.41
C SER A 24 -0.78 -10.17 -4.88
N ILE A 25 -1.20 -9.31 -5.80
CA ILE A 25 -2.01 -8.12 -5.55
C ILE A 25 -3.46 -8.51 -5.82
N CYS A 26 -4.35 -8.26 -4.87
CA CYS A 26 -5.79 -8.44 -5.05
C CYS A 26 -6.42 -7.12 -5.48
N ILE A 27 -7.21 -7.15 -6.55
CA ILE A 27 -7.98 -6.02 -7.06
C ILE A 27 -9.43 -6.43 -7.03
N SER A 28 -10.27 -5.66 -6.35
CA SER A 28 -11.68 -5.99 -6.16
C SER A 28 -12.57 -4.77 -6.35
N PRO A 29 -13.83 -4.95 -6.78
CA PRO A 29 -14.78 -3.85 -6.91
C PRO A 29 -15.07 -3.20 -5.55
N ALA A 30 -15.18 -1.88 -5.55
CA ALA A 30 -15.72 -1.09 -4.44
C ALA A 30 -17.15 -0.64 -4.77
N GLN A 31 -17.84 0.04 -3.83
CA GLN A 31 -19.14 0.67 -4.13
C GLN A 31 -19.02 1.72 -5.26
N GLN A 32 -17.91 2.44 -5.29
CA GLN A 32 -17.50 3.35 -6.34
C GLN A 32 -16.00 3.15 -6.50
N GLY A 33 -15.46 2.84 -7.67
CA GLY A 33 -14.03 2.60 -7.83
C GLY A 33 -13.57 1.16 -7.61
N VAL A 34 -12.27 0.98 -7.35
CA VAL A 34 -11.66 -0.33 -7.03
C VAL A 34 -10.77 -0.26 -5.80
N TYR A 35 -10.73 -1.38 -5.05
CA TYR A 35 -9.72 -1.61 -4.02
C TYR A 35 -8.55 -2.38 -4.60
N ILE A 36 -7.33 -2.02 -4.18
CA ILE A 36 -6.08 -2.68 -4.55
C ILE A 36 -5.34 -2.99 -3.26
N VAL A 37 -5.06 -4.27 -3.04
CA VAL A 37 -4.58 -4.77 -1.75
C VAL A 37 -3.41 -5.74 -1.94
N SER A 38 -2.41 -5.63 -1.08
CA SER A 38 -1.31 -6.60 -0.99
C SER A 38 -0.83 -6.74 0.44
N THR A 39 -0.18 -7.88 0.74
CA THR A 39 0.38 -8.15 2.06
C THR A 39 1.51 -9.16 2.00
N ASP A 40 2.51 -9.01 2.86
CA ASP A 40 3.56 -9.99 3.07
C ASP A 40 3.41 -10.65 4.44
N LYS A 41 2.78 -11.83 4.46
CA LYS A 41 2.60 -12.68 5.65
C LYS A 41 1.94 -11.96 6.83
N GLY A 42 1.16 -10.93 6.56
CA GLY A 42 0.56 -10.08 7.59
C GLY A 42 1.55 -9.18 8.32
N ASN A 43 2.84 -9.11 7.95
CA ASN A 43 3.80 -8.17 8.54
C ASN A 43 3.61 -6.74 8.02
N VAL A 44 3.09 -6.62 6.80
CA VAL A 44 2.73 -5.35 6.17
C VAL A 44 1.49 -5.56 5.31
N ALA A 45 0.64 -4.56 5.22
CA ALA A 45 -0.50 -4.53 4.30
C ALA A 45 -0.55 -3.19 3.58
N CYS A 46 -0.64 -3.20 2.26
CA CYS A 46 -0.94 -2.02 1.45
C CYS A 46 -2.41 -2.05 1.05
N LEU A 47 -3.10 -0.95 1.32
CA LEU A 47 -4.51 -0.74 1.02
C LEU A 47 -4.60 0.51 0.16
N ALA A 48 -5.01 0.34 -1.07
CA ALA A 48 -5.20 1.43 -2.01
C ALA A 48 -6.64 1.44 -2.53
N TYR A 49 -7.13 2.64 -2.79
CA TYR A 49 -8.45 2.90 -3.33
C TYR A 49 -8.30 3.81 -4.55
N ASP A 50 -8.88 3.39 -5.67
CA ASP A 50 -8.98 4.22 -6.87
C ASP A 50 -10.45 4.54 -7.13
N PRO A 51 -10.90 5.78 -6.85
CA PRO A 51 -12.28 6.18 -7.08
C PRO A 51 -12.66 6.21 -8.57
N SER A 52 -11.67 6.29 -9.48
CA SER A 52 -11.87 6.31 -10.93
C SER A 52 -11.76 4.93 -11.58
N GLY A 53 -11.41 3.90 -10.79
CA GLY A 53 -11.26 2.55 -11.29
C GLY A 53 -12.59 1.87 -11.58
N GLU A 54 -12.55 0.86 -12.45
CA GLU A 54 -13.71 0.08 -12.84
C GLU A 54 -13.35 -1.40 -12.85
N THR A 55 -14.16 -2.24 -12.22
CA THR A 55 -14.06 -3.69 -12.38
C THR A 55 -15.37 -4.38 -12.05
N ASP A 56 -15.61 -5.51 -12.70
CA ASP A 56 -16.74 -6.41 -12.53
C ASP A 56 -16.39 -7.65 -11.70
N GLU A 57 -15.11 -7.94 -11.51
CA GLU A 57 -14.63 -9.14 -10.83
C GLU A 57 -13.47 -8.86 -9.90
N THR A 58 -13.21 -9.79 -8.98
CA THR A 58 -11.98 -9.76 -8.18
C THR A 58 -10.87 -10.48 -8.93
N ILE A 59 -9.70 -9.85 -9.05
CA ILE A 59 -8.54 -10.39 -9.77
C ILE A 59 -7.34 -10.40 -8.83
N CYS A 60 -6.66 -11.54 -8.74
CA CYS A 60 -5.39 -11.67 -8.03
C CYS A 60 -4.24 -11.72 -9.04
N LEU A 61 -3.44 -10.66 -9.13
CA LEU A 61 -2.33 -10.54 -10.07
C LEU A 61 -1.00 -10.91 -9.43
N LEU A 62 -0.19 -11.71 -10.13
CA LEU A 62 1.22 -11.92 -9.79
C LEU A 62 2.03 -10.75 -10.39
N PRO A 63 2.63 -9.88 -9.55
CA PRO A 63 3.31 -8.70 -10.07
C PRO A 63 4.64 -9.09 -10.72
N THR A 64 4.71 -8.99 -12.05
CA THR A 64 5.96 -9.23 -12.80
C THR A 64 6.82 -7.98 -12.80
N THR A 65 8.15 -8.13 -12.91
CA THR A 65 9.06 -6.99 -13.00
C THR A 65 8.73 -6.06 -14.17
N GLU A 66 8.23 -6.60 -15.28
CA GLU A 66 7.82 -5.81 -16.44
C GLU A 66 6.56 -4.98 -16.13
N LEU A 67 5.54 -5.60 -15.54
CA LEU A 67 4.31 -4.91 -15.14
C LEU A 67 4.63 -3.78 -14.16
N ILE A 68 5.43 -4.07 -13.11
CA ILE A 68 5.82 -3.07 -12.10
C ILE A 68 6.53 -1.88 -12.74
N LYS A 69 7.50 -2.13 -13.65
CA LYS A 69 8.25 -1.07 -14.33
C LYS A 69 7.33 -0.18 -15.18
N ALA A 70 6.39 -0.79 -15.91
CA ALA A 70 5.45 -0.03 -16.72
C ALA A 70 4.42 0.72 -15.89
N ALA A 71 3.97 0.14 -14.78
CA ALA A 71 2.95 0.68 -13.90
C ALA A 71 3.46 1.78 -12.96
N ARG A 72 4.78 1.88 -12.73
CA ARG A 72 5.37 2.86 -11.80
C ARG A 72 4.93 4.30 -12.10
N GLY A 73 4.51 5.04 -11.08
CA GLY A 73 4.04 6.42 -11.22
C GLY A 73 5.12 7.38 -11.72
N ILE A 74 4.71 8.42 -12.45
CA ILE A 74 5.56 9.53 -12.89
C ILE A 74 4.84 10.83 -12.54
N LYS A 75 5.48 11.73 -11.79
CA LYS A 75 4.85 12.98 -11.32
C LYS A 75 4.29 13.89 -12.41
N THR A 76 4.74 13.73 -13.65
CA THR A 76 4.41 14.60 -14.79
C THR A 76 3.41 13.98 -15.77
N ALA A 77 2.85 12.80 -15.46
CA ALA A 77 1.97 12.07 -16.37
C ALA A 77 0.90 11.29 -15.62
N GLU A 78 -0.27 11.17 -16.22
CA GLU A 78 -1.30 10.25 -15.75
C GLU A 78 -1.03 8.86 -16.34
N ARG A 79 -1.29 7.81 -15.54
CA ARG A 79 -1.11 6.44 -15.99
C ARG A 79 -2.31 5.58 -15.65
N THR A 80 -2.84 4.92 -16.67
CA THR A 80 -3.98 4.01 -16.55
C THR A 80 -3.53 2.61 -16.93
N LEU A 81 -3.99 1.64 -16.17
CA LEU A 81 -3.88 0.22 -16.47
C LEU A 81 -5.27 -0.27 -16.89
N ARG A 82 -5.33 -0.97 -18.01
CA ARG A 82 -6.51 -1.76 -18.42
C ARG A 82 -6.13 -3.22 -18.51
N ILE A 83 -6.97 -4.11 -18.01
CA ILE A 83 -6.76 -5.57 -18.08
C ILE A 83 -7.93 -6.22 -18.81
N GLU A 84 -7.58 -6.96 -19.86
CA GLU A 84 -8.49 -7.78 -20.67
C GLU A 84 -7.89 -9.17 -20.85
N GLY A 85 -8.60 -10.19 -20.36
CA GLY A 85 -8.08 -11.56 -20.33
C GLY A 85 -6.76 -11.65 -19.56
N ASN A 86 -5.70 -12.04 -20.27
CA ASN A 86 -4.34 -12.23 -19.75
C ASN A 86 -3.36 -11.14 -20.24
N GLN A 87 -3.88 -9.99 -20.67
CA GLN A 87 -3.08 -8.87 -21.13
C GLN A 87 -3.42 -7.60 -20.34
N ALA A 88 -2.37 -6.90 -19.94
CA ALA A 88 -2.42 -5.57 -19.36
C ALA A 88 -1.96 -4.54 -20.39
N THR A 89 -2.70 -3.46 -20.51
CA THR A 89 -2.37 -2.31 -21.33
C THR A 89 -2.13 -1.12 -20.41
N VAL A 90 -0.90 -0.63 -20.36
CA VAL A 90 -0.52 0.54 -19.57
C VAL A 90 -0.39 1.75 -20.50
N THR A 91 -1.25 2.73 -20.30
CA THR A 91 -1.24 3.99 -21.04
C THR A 91 -0.63 5.08 -20.16
N THR A 92 0.36 5.79 -20.69
CA THR A 92 0.97 6.98 -20.08
C THR A 92 0.54 8.21 -20.85
N ALA A 93 -0.36 9.01 -20.29
CA ALA A 93 -0.81 10.26 -20.87
C ALA A 93 0.03 11.43 -20.35
N ARG A 94 0.75 12.09 -21.25
CA ARG A 94 1.41 13.39 -21.02
C ARG A 94 0.57 14.49 -21.68
N LYS A 95 0.82 15.75 -21.31
CA LYS A 95 0.09 16.91 -21.87
C LYS A 95 0.06 16.95 -23.41
N THR A 96 1.07 16.41 -24.08
CA THR A 96 1.25 16.51 -25.54
C THR A 96 1.31 15.17 -26.26
N THR A 97 1.44 14.04 -25.55
CA THR A 97 1.68 12.72 -26.14
C THR A 97 1.08 11.63 -25.27
N SER A 98 0.62 10.54 -25.88
CA SER A 98 0.25 9.32 -25.18
C SER A 98 1.12 8.16 -25.65
N GLU A 99 1.56 7.32 -24.72
CA GLU A 99 2.33 6.10 -25.00
C GLU A 99 1.59 4.92 -24.37
N THR A 100 1.45 3.83 -25.12
CA THR A 100 0.78 2.61 -24.66
C THR A 100 1.75 1.44 -24.71
N LYS A 101 1.80 0.66 -23.63
CA LYS A 101 2.58 -0.57 -23.56
C LYS A 101 1.70 -1.75 -23.17
N GLU A 102 1.75 -2.81 -23.96
CA GLU A 102 1.08 -4.07 -23.68
C GLU A 102 2.01 -5.05 -22.96
N ILE A 103 1.48 -5.77 -21.97
CA ILE A 103 2.23 -6.63 -21.06
C ILE A 103 1.41 -7.87 -20.76
N SER A 104 2.01 -9.05 -20.90
CA SER A 104 1.37 -10.29 -20.45
C SER A 104 1.32 -10.34 -18.93
N ILE A 105 0.16 -10.70 -18.38
CA ILE A 105 -0.04 -10.85 -16.93
C ILE A 105 -0.20 -12.31 -16.56
N SER A 106 0.06 -12.60 -15.29
CA SER A 106 -0.23 -13.90 -14.68
C SER A 106 -1.14 -13.69 -13.49
N ARG A 107 -2.22 -14.49 -13.42
CA ARG A 107 -3.15 -14.50 -12.29
C ARG A 107 -2.69 -15.55 -11.26
N SER A 108 -2.90 -15.26 -9.99
CA SER A 108 -2.75 -16.27 -8.94
C SER A 108 -3.89 -17.27 -9.04
N MET A 109 -3.56 -18.56 -8.92
CA MET A 109 -4.54 -19.65 -8.77
C MET A 109 -4.87 -19.92 -7.29
N VAL A 110 -4.18 -19.25 -6.37
CA VAL A 110 -4.40 -19.36 -4.93
C VAL A 110 -5.16 -18.14 -4.46
N ASP A 111 -6.18 -18.37 -3.64
CA ASP A 111 -6.99 -17.32 -3.04
C ASP A 111 -6.14 -16.35 -2.22
N PHE A 112 -6.46 -15.07 -2.34
CA PHE A 112 -5.83 -14.02 -1.53
C PHE A 112 -6.25 -14.18 -0.06
N PRO A 113 -5.34 -13.96 0.91
CA PRO A 113 -5.70 -14.08 2.32
C PRO A 113 -6.75 -13.04 2.73
N ASP A 114 -7.64 -13.40 3.64
CA ASP A 114 -8.62 -12.47 4.20
C ASP A 114 -7.92 -11.38 5.03
N LEU A 115 -7.96 -10.15 4.54
CA LEU A 115 -7.53 -8.96 5.29
C LEU A 115 -8.70 -8.16 5.86
N ALA A 116 -9.93 -8.35 5.40
CA ALA A 116 -11.07 -7.55 5.82
C ALA A 116 -11.36 -7.75 7.31
N THR A 117 -11.33 -9.01 7.78
CA THR A 117 -11.56 -9.34 9.20
C THR A 117 -10.53 -8.70 10.14
N PRO A 118 -9.21 -8.87 9.96
CA PRO A 118 -8.22 -8.24 10.83
C PRO A 118 -8.22 -6.70 10.71
N LEU A 119 -8.50 -6.14 9.53
CA LEU A 119 -8.61 -4.69 9.36
C LEU A 119 -9.78 -4.09 10.12
N ASN A 120 -10.95 -4.73 10.06
CA ASN A 120 -12.11 -4.27 10.81
C ASN A 120 -11.82 -4.23 12.33
N LYS A 121 -11.12 -5.25 12.85
CA LYS A 121 -10.67 -5.25 14.26
C LYS A 121 -9.70 -4.12 14.56
N ALA A 122 -8.77 -3.82 13.65
CA ALA A 122 -7.83 -2.72 13.81
C ALA A 122 -8.54 -1.36 13.82
N ILE A 123 -9.49 -1.14 12.90
CA ILE A 123 -10.29 0.08 12.81
C ILE A 123 -11.12 0.27 14.08
N GLN A 124 -11.86 -0.77 14.52
CA GLN A 124 -12.65 -0.71 15.75
C GLN A 124 -11.79 -0.35 16.97
N ARG A 125 -10.56 -0.89 17.04
CA ARG A 125 -9.63 -0.51 18.10
C ARG A 125 -9.20 0.95 17.99
N TRP A 126 -8.86 1.43 16.80
CA TRP A 126 -8.48 2.83 16.59
C TRP A 126 -9.60 3.83 16.90
N ASP A 127 -10.85 3.47 16.61
CA ASP A 127 -12.01 4.33 16.90
C ASP A 127 -12.33 4.42 18.40
N THR A 128 -11.88 3.43 19.20
CA THR A 128 -12.24 3.30 20.62
C THR A 128 -11.08 3.54 21.59
N THR A 129 -9.84 3.56 21.12
CA THR A 129 -8.66 3.77 21.96
C THR A 129 -8.46 5.25 22.25
N GLU A 130 -8.26 5.62 23.52
CA GLU A 130 -7.92 6.99 23.90
C GLU A 130 -6.61 7.45 23.24
N ASN A 131 -6.49 8.75 22.95
CA ASN A 131 -5.35 9.31 22.20
C ASN A 131 -4.00 9.31 22.96
N ASN A 132 -3.92 8.71 24.15
CA ASN A 132 -2.71 8.68 24.94
C ASN A 132 -1.99 7.33 24.76
N ALA A 133 -0.92 7.32 23.99
CA ALA A 133 -0.11 6.12 23.81
C ALA A 133 0.67 5.78 25.09
N ILE A 134 0.57 4.53 25.52
CA ILE A 134 1.29 3.99 26.68
C ILE A 134 2.50 3.15 26.23
N THR A 135 2.45 2.60 25.01
CA THR A 135 3.51 1.76 24.43
C THR A 135 3.90 2.22 23.03
N ALA A 136 5.16 1.94 22.67
CA ALA A 136 5.71 2.16 21.34
C ALA A 136 5.77 0.82 20.57
N GLY A 137 5.65 0.88 19.25
CA GLY A 137 5.79 -0.31 18.41
C GLY A 137 7.22 -0.43 17.91
N ARG A 138 7.75 -1.65 17.92
CA ARG A 138 9.03 -1.98 17.28
C ARG A 138 8.78 -2.54 15.90
N TYR A 139 9.14 -1.80 14.86
CA TYR A 139 8.80 -2.15 13.48
C TYR A 139 10.03 -2.61 12.70
N ASN A 140 9.81 -3.45 11.69
CA ASN A 140 10.85 -3.76 10.71
C ASN A 140 11.11 -2.51 9.84
N ILE A 141 12.33 -2.00 9.94
CA ILE A 141 12.77 -0.77 9.25
C ILE A 141 12.63 -0.86 7.73
N ASN A 142 12.78 -2.05 7.14
CA ASN A 142 12.70 -2.22 5.69
C ASN A 142 11.27 -1.93 5.20
N TYR A 143 10.24 -2.43 5.89
CA TYR A 143 8.85 -2.14 5.52
C TYR A 143 8.51 -0.66 5.67
N ILE A 144 9.04 0.03 6.70
CA ILE A 144 8.87 1.48 6.85
C ILE A 144 9.53 2.21 5.68
N GLN A 145 10.77 1.85 5.36
CA GLN A 145 11.52 2.46 4.26
C GLN A 145 10.80 2.28 2.93
N ASP A 146 10.31 1.07 2.64
CA ASP A 146 9.64 0.75 1.39
C ASP A 146 8.28 1.47 1.31
N ALA A 147 7.54 1.58 2.42
CA ALA A 147 6.34 2.41 2.51
C ALA A 147 6.61 3.88 2.16
N ILE A 148 7.59 4.51 2.80
CA ILE A 148 7.94 5.92 2.55
C ILE A 148 8.39 6.11 1.10
N LYS A 149 9.25 5.23 0.59
CA LYS A 149 9.75 5.30 -0.80
C LYS A 149 8.61 5.18 -1.81
N SER A 150 7.73 4.20 -1.64
CA SER A 150 6.60 3.97 -2.56
C SER A 150 5.64 5.15 -2.59
N LEU A 151 5.28 5.69 -1.41
CA LEU A 151 4.36 6.83 -1.32
C LEU A 151 4.99 8.16 -1.77
N SER A 152 6.32 8.30 -1.68
CA SER A 152 7.03 9.51 -2.14
C SER A 152 6.92 9.79 -3.65
N SER A 153 6.50 8.77 -4.41
CA SER A 153 6.21 8.90 -5.85
C SER A 153 4.96 9.74 -6.12
N ILE A 154 4.03 9.79 -5.16
CA ILE A 154 2.75 10.51 -5.26
C ILE A 154 2.82 11.83 -4.50
N ASN A 155 3.29 11.82 -3.25
CA ASN A 155 3.34 13.01 -2.39
C ASN A 155 4.75 13.29 -1.86
N SER A 156 5.01 14.53 -1.45
CA SER A 156 6.26 14.91 -0.77
C SER A 156 6.28 14.60 0.73
N SER A 157 5.13 14.23 1.31
CA SER A 157 4.96 13.96 2.73
C SER A 157 3.94 12.85 2.98
N VAL A 158 4.02 12.22 4.14
CA VAL A 158 3.10 11.18 4.62
C VAL A 158 2.74 11.43 6.09
N THR A 159 1.58 10.95 6.50
CA THR A 159 1.19 10.92 7.92
C THR A 159 1.58 9.57 8.51
N LEU A 160 2.24 9.60 9.67
CA LEU A 160 2.61 8.41 10.44
C LEU A 160 1.77 8.37 11.71
N HIS A 161 1.12 7.23 11.96
CA HIS A 161 0.25 7.09 13.13
C HIS A 161 0.29 5.66 13.68
N SER A 162 0.60 5.49 14.97
CA SER A 162 0.53 4.20 15.66
C SER A 162 -0.16 4.36 17.01
N PHE A 163 -1.10 3.47 17.34
CA PHE A 163 -1.76 3.43 18.64
C PHE A 163 -1.19 2.30 19.50
N ASP A 164 -0.70 2.61 20.70
CA ASP A 164 -0.26 1.64 21.72
C ASP A 164 0.56 0.47 21.18
N GLY A 165 1.65 0.79 20.50
CA GLY A 165 2.54 -0.21 19.92
C GLY A 165 1.89 -1.16 18.91
N GLY A 166 0.70 -0.83 18.40
CA GLY A 166 -0.02 -1.54 17.35
C GLY A 166 0.48 -1.22 15.94
N PRO A 167 -0.29 -1.54 14.89
CA PRO A 167 0.11 -1.31 13.51
C PRO A 167 0.42 0.17 13.25
N LEU A 168 1.57 0.44 12.64
CA LEU A 168 1.92 1.77 12.16
C LEU A 168 1.20 2.03 10.84
N ARG A 169 0.27 2.97 10.87
CA ARG A 169 -0.43 3.49 9.69
C ARG A 169 0.40 4.59 9.04
N ILE A 170 0.84 4.33 7.82
CA ILE A 170 1.53 5.28 6.95
C ILE A 170 0.55 5.64 5.84
N GLN A 171 0.09 6.88 5.83
CA GLN A 171 -1.00 7.33 4.97
C GLN A 171 -0.57 8.49 4.09
N GLU A 172 -0.98 8.47 2.83
CA GLU A 172 -0.78 9.58 1.91
C GLU A 172 -1.87 10.66 2.06
N SER A 173 -1.61 11.89 1.63
CA SER A 173 -2.44 13.07 1.92
C SER A 173 -3.91 12.98 1.49
N SER A 174 -4.25 12.31 0.38
CA SER A 174 -5.65 12.14 -0.05
C SER A 174 -6.40 11.02 0.68
N GLY A 175 -5.70 10.21 1.48
CA GLY A 175 -6.26 9.05 2.17
C GLY A 175 -6.56 7.84 1.28
N ASN A 176 -6.21 7.90 -0.01
CA ASN A 176 -6.46 6.84 -0.97
C ASN A 176 -5.45 5.70 -0.88
N ILE A 177 -4.32 5.90 -0.19
CA ILE A 177 -3.33 4.85 0.04
C ILE A 177 -2.93 4.84 1.51
N VAL A 178 -3.04 3.66 2.10
CA VAL A 178 -2.66 3.37 3.47
C VAL A 178 -1.77 2.13 3.49
N VAL A 179 -0.57 2.26 4.04
CA VAL A 179 0.31 1.13 4.34
C VAL A 179 0.31 0.90 5.85
N LEU A 180 -0.02 -0.31 6.27
CA LEU A 180 0.03 -0.73 7.66
C LEU A 180 1.25 -1.61 7.87
N VAL A 181 2.18 -1.16 8.69
CA VAL A 181 3.34 -1.96 9.11
C VAL A 181 3.05 -2.54 10.48
N MET A 182 3.05 -3.87 10.60
CA MET A 182 2.80 -4.52 11.88
C MET A 182 4.03 -4.41 12.80
N PRO A 183 3.81 -4.19 14.10
CA PRO A 183 4.88 -4.25 15.08
C PRO A 183 5.39 -5.69 15.21
N GLN A 184 6.70 -5.85 15.42
CA GLN A 184 7.31 -7.10 15.88
C GLN A 184 6.99 -7.32 17.36
N THR A 185 7.06 -6.24 18.15
CA THR A 185 6.73 -6.19 19.58
C THR A 185 6.14 -4.84 19.93
N ALA A 186 5.26 -4.82 20.94
CA ALA A 186 4.91 -3.60 21.66
C ALA A 186 5.88 -3.47 22.85
N GLU A 187 6.52 -2.31 22.98
CA GLU A 187 7.54 -2.03 23.99
C GLU A 187 7.12 -0.80 24.83
N PRO A 188 7.58 -0.66 26.08
CA PRO A 188 7.47 0.60 26.81
C PRO A 188 8.05 1.76 25.98
N ILE A 189 7.43 2.94 26.07
CA ILE A 189 7.96 4.13 25.40
C ILE A 189 9.38 4.40 25.94
N PRO A 190 10.42 4.47 25.09
CA PRO A 190 11.78 4.72 25.55
C PRO A 190 11.92 6.07 26.26
N ASP A 191 12.72 6.11 27.33
CA ASP A 191 13.06 7.36 28.00
C ASP A 191 13.76 8.33 27.04
N ILE A 192 13.47 9.62 27.19
CA ILE A 192 14.16 10.68 26.46
C ILE A 192 15.66 10.65 26.83
N PRO A 193 16.58 10.45 25.87
CA PRO A 193 18.01 10.40 26.16
C PRO A 193 18.50 11.69 26.84
N SER A 194 19.36 11.55 27.84
CA SER A 194 19.85 12.69 28.64
C SER A 194 20.54 13.75 27.79
N TRP A 195 21.34 13.33 26.80
CA TRP A 195 22.04 14.24 25.88
C TRP A 195 21.08 15.11 25.06
N LEU A 196 19.88 14.62 24.73
CA LEU A 196 18.90 15.39 23.96
C LEU A 196 18.35 16.54 24.81
N ARG A 197 18.17 16.32 26.11
CA ARG A 197 17.80 17.38 27.07
C ARG A 197 18.92 18.40 27.23
N SER A 198 20.17 17.94 27.30
CA SER A 198 21.34 18.83 27.38
C SER A 198 21.45 19.72 26.14
N TYR A 199 21.24 19.16 24.95
CA TYR A 199 21.23 19.92 23.70
C TYR A 199 20.06 20.92 23.60
N ALA A 200 18.87 20.56 24.10
CA ALA A 200 17.72 21.47 24.06
C ALA A 200 17.85 22.67 25.02
N ALA A 201 18.72 22.58 26.03
CA ALA A 201 18.94 23.62 27.03
C ALA A 201 20.14 24.54 26.73
N SER A 202 20.90 24.27 25.67
CA SER A 202 22.01 25.10 25.18
C SER A 202 21.52 26.13 24.17
#